data_AF-A0A369JD26-F1
#
_entry.id   AF-A0A369JD26-F1
#
_cell.length_a   1.000
_cell.length_b   1.000
_cell.length_c   1.000
_cell.angle_alpha   90.00
_cell.angle_beta   90.00
_cell.angle_gamma   90.00
#
_symmetry.space_group_name_H-M   'P 1'
#
loop_
_entity.id
_entity.type
_entity.pdbx_description
1 polymer ?
#
loop_
_entity_poly.entity_id
_entity_poly.type
_entity_poly.pdbx_seq_one_letter_code
_entity_poly.pdbx_strand_id
1 'polypeptide(L)'
;MRIFYSNALAKRKNDEESSESSASDSEIEARPSKRVKPTDESTTATVTPDAATTSTKAEEAETKPEAVVFVPHSKYYFDDGDIILRVAGTTMFRVHRDKLHPLGGVFEDMFSLPQPEDAEKIDGVPFCDVLLVSPKIMSYLMGYIYGDIVLLKKAKSTNGRDILYWKAAVALLEASHKLSLGGLRMRVIEALRTLFHCDALFNPTKPAIGGIRTHKGKTIMPRVFPLQAINLFREYNIPSLTPMAYYYAAQLSVQDIVHGVVRRDGEREVLCPYDMTQVITGRELLKLSRRTVLFGWLNNLTRDGRHVKPSEECTELPLESSGDTCFNYLMRMLMDFNRNLFLDSRTDALQSLPQVSNVFLTRHLCASCRVRVQEQMEAAIQANWQELPNYFGFKGWQDVMDRQKSVDAGWD
;
A
#
# COMPACT_ATOMS: atom_id res chain seq x y z
N MET A 1 25.40 -23.28 10.95
CA MET A 1 24.25 -23.02 10.06
C MET A 1 22.86 -23.20 10.68
N ARG A 2 22.70 -23.82 11.87
CA ARG A 2 21.46 -23.74 12.69
C ARG A 2 20.95 -22.31 12.97
N ILE A 3 21.82 -21.29 12.81
CA ILE A 3 21.54 -19.86 13.05
C ILE A 3 20.67 -19.22 11.94
N PHE A 4 20.80 -19.66 10.68
CA PHE A 4 19.96 -19.15 9.58
C PHE A 4 18.48 -19.52 9.78
N TYR A 5 18.25 -20.72 10.33
CA TYR A 5 16.94 -21.22 10.67
C TYR A 5 16.42 -20.63 11.98
N SER A 6 17.27 -20.46 13.00
CA SER A 6 16.87 -19.87 14.29
C SER A 6 16.44 -18.42 14.17
N ASN A 7 17.06 -17.60 13.31
CA ASN A 7 16.66 -16.19 13.14
C ASN A 7 15.38 -16.03 12.31
N ALA A 8 15.09 -16.96 11.38
CA ALA A 8 13.84 -16.97 10.62
C ALA A 8 12.66 -17.51 11.43
N LEU A 9 12.89 -18.55 12.25
CA LEU A 9 11.90 -19.09 13.18
C LEU A 9 11.68 -18.20 14.40
N ALA A 10 12.70 -17.56 14.97
CA ALA A 10 12.55 -16.62 16.08
C ALA A 10 11.70 -15.41 15.69
N LYS A 11 11.71 -15.01 14.41
CA LYS A 11 10.81 -13.98 13.90
C LYS A 11 9.35 -14.45 13.89
N ARG A 12 9.07 -15.69 13.45
CA ARG A 12 7.73 -16.29 13.53
C ARG A 12 7.26 -16.54 14.97
N LYS A 13 8.13 -17.05 15.84
CA LYS A 13 7.78 -17.38 17.23
C LYS A 13 7.49 -16.14 18.08
N ASN A 14 8.22 -15.05 17.87
CA ASN A 14 7.91 -13.76 18.51
C ASN A 14 6.61 -13.12 17.97
N ASP A 15 6.27 -13.38 16.70
CA ASP A 15 5.02 -12.90 16.10
C ASP A 15 3.79 -13.76 16.54
N GLU A 16 3.99 -15.03 16.90
CA GLU A 16 2.96 -15.95 17.42
C GLU A 16 2.80 -15.88 18.96
N GLU A 17 3.89 -15.88 19.75
CA GLU A 17 3.81 -15.85 21.23
C GLU A 17 3.35 -14.49 21.78
N SER A 18 3.43 -13.41 20.99
CA SER A 18 2.83 -12.11 21.34
C SER A 18 1.32 -12.02 21.09
N SER A 19 0.71 -13.08 20.53
CA SER A 19 -0.72 -13.17 20.23
C SER A 19 -1.53 -14.03 21.20
N GLU A 20 -0.91 -14.82 22.08
CA GLU A 20 -1.60 -15.83 22.91
C GLU A 20 -1.60 -15.61 24.44
N SER A 21 -1.18 -14.46 24.97
CA SER A 21 -1.35 -14.18 26.42
C SER A 21 -2.41 -13.12 26.71
N SER A 22 -3.68 -13.52 26.65
CA SER A 22 -4.74 -13.08 27.60
C SER A 22 -6.11 -13.57 27.15
N ALA A 23 -6.46 -14.79 27.54
CA ALA A 23 -7.85 -15.19 27.69
C ALA A 23 -7.91 -16.24 28.80
N SER A 24 -8.24 -15.79 30.01
CA SER A 24 -8.65 -16.65 31.11
C SER A 24 -10.16 -16.89 31.02
N ASP A 25 -10.53 -18.12 31.32
CA ASP A 25 -11.83 -18.76 31.21
C ASP A 25 -13.03 -18.00 31.81
N SER A 26 -14.18 -18.14 31.15
CA SER A 26 -15.46 -18.36 31.84
C SER A 26 -16.41 -19.17 30.95
N GLU A 27 -16.79 -20.33 31.48
CA GLU A 27 -17.71 -21.31 30.91
C GLU A 27 -19.15 -20.77 30.90
N ILE A 28 -19.87 -20.89 29.77
CA ILE A 28 -21.34 -20.97 29.78
C ILE A 28 -21.77 -22.02 28.74
N GLU A 29 -22.53 -22.99 29.25
CA GLU A 29 -23.04 -24.20 28.58
C GLU A 29 -23.98 -23.92 27.40
N ALA A 30 -23.89 -24.80 26.40
CA ALA A 30 -24.76 -24.83 25.23
C ALA A 30 -25.97 -25.75 25.43
N ARG A 31 -27.15 -25.37 24.89
CA ARG A 31 -28.22 -26.31 24.50
C ARG A 31 -29.02 -25.80 23.27
N PRO A 32 -29.67 -26.71 22.51
CA PRO A 32 -29.62 -26.67 21.05
C PRO A 32 -30.94 -26.34 20.33
N SER A 33 -30.79 -25.96 19.06
CA SER A 33 -31.82 -25.72 18.06
C SER A 33 -32.72 -26.93 17.77
N LYS A 34 -34.01 -26.68 17.51
CA LYS A 34 -34.90 -27.59 16.77
C LYS A 34 -35.45 -26.92 15.52
N ARG A 35 -35.37 -27.67 14.43
CA ARG A 35 -35.86 -27.48 13.06
C ARG A 35 -37.17 -28.24 12.91
N VAL A 36 -38.27 -27.67 12.38
CA VAL A 36 -39.28 -28.36 11.53
C VAL A 36 -39.94 -27.33 10.58
N LYS A 37 -40.35 -27.86 9.42
CA LYS A 37 -40.70 -27.31 8.10
C LYS A 37 -42.21 -26.95 7.93
N PRO A 38 -42.66 -26.49 6.73
CA PRO A 38 -43.82 -25.61 6.51
C PRO A 38 -45.09 -26.33 6.05
N THR A 39 -46.20 -25.59 5.95
CA THR A 39 -47.38 -25.97 5.18
C THR A 39 -47.93 -24.77 4.41
N ASP A 40 -48.01 -24.94 3.09
CA ASP A 40 -48.84 -24.18 2.16
C ASP A 40 -50.32 -24.32 2.52
N GLU A 41 -51.12 -23.28 2.28
CA GLU A 41 -52.44 -23.47 1.67
C GLU A 41 -52.91 -22.18 0.97
N SER A 42 -53.30 -22.38 -0.28
CA SER A 42 -53.87 -21.40 -1.20
C SER A 42 -55.38 -21.34 -1.00
N THR A 43 -55.97 -20.14 -1.05
CA THR A 43 -57.36 -20.01 -1.52
C THR A 43 -57.60 -18.64 -2.14
N THR A 44 -58.00 -18.68 -3.40
CA THR A 44 -58.50 -17.61 -4.26
C THR A 44 -59.94 -17.24 -3.91
N ALA A 45 -60.28 -15.96 -3.91
CA ALA A 45 -61.60 -15.48 -4.32
C ALA A 45 -61.56 -14.00 -4.73
N THR A 46 -62.06 -13.75 -5.94
CA THR A 46 -62.16 -12.49 -6.68
C THR A 46 -63.54 -11.87 -6.44
N VAL A 47 -63.67 -10.58 -6.11
CA VAL A 47 -64.80 -9.69 -6.48
C VAL A 47 -64.34 -8.23 -6.47
N THR A 48 -64.58 -7.51 -7.57
CA THR A 48 -64.38 -6.06 -7.81
C THR A 48 -65.66 -5.25 -7.49
N PRO A 49 -65.76 -3.96 -7.85
CA PRO A 49 -65.26 -2.77 -7.16
C PRO A 49 -66.42 -1.88 -6.66
N ASP A 50 -66.16 -0.92 -5.76
CA ASP A 50 -67.03 0.26 -5.70
C ASP A 50 -66.28 1.51 -5.28
N ALA A 51 -66.55 2.57 -6.03
CA ALA A 51 -65.91 3.87 -5.94
C ALA A 51 -66.61 4.75 -4.91
N ALA A 52 -65.81 5.42 -4.07
CA ALA A 52 -66.24 6.66 -3.40
C ALA A 52 -65.03 7.56 -3.15
N THR A 53 -64.89 8.54 -4.04
CA THR A 53 -64.02 9.70 -3.95
C THR A 53 -64.24 10.44 -2.63
N THR A 54 -63.20 10.57 -1.81
CA THR A 54 -63.15 11.60 -0.76
C THR A 54 -61.82 12.33 -0.86
N SER A 55 -61.91 13.55 -1.40
CA SER A 55 -60.81 14.51 -1.51
C SER A 55 -60.49 15.08 -0.13
N THR A 56 -59.47 14.54 0.54
CA THR A 56 -58.89 15.18 1.72
C THR A 56 -57.69 16.02 1.29
N LYS A 57 -57.92 17.34 1.26
CA LYS A 57 -56.94 18.39 1.03
C LYS A 57 -56.01 18.42 2.25
N ALA A 58 -54.86 17.75 2.17
CA ALA A 58 -53.81 17.85 3.17
C ALA A 58 -52.99 19.12 2.88
N GLU A 59 -53.09 20.11 3.76
CA GLU A 59 -52.14 21.21 3.87
C GLU A 59 -50.75 20.62 4.15
N GLU A 60 -49.88 20.63 3.16
CA GLU A 60 -48.43 20.53 3.35
C GLU A 60 -47.99 21.76 4.12
N ALA A 61 -47.79 21.60 5.42
CA ALA A 61 -47.03 22.56 6.21
C ALA A 61 -45.60 22.56 5.67
N GLU A 62 -45.24 23.60 4.91
CA GLU A 62 -43.86 23.90 4.55
C GLU A 62 -43.04 24.11 5.83
N THR A 63 -42.40 23.04 6.31
CA THR A 63 -41.32 23.15 7.29
C THR A 63 -40.18 23.95 6.66
N LYS A 64 -40.10 25.21 7.06
CA LYS A 64 -38.99 26.12 6.76
C LYS A 64 -37.67 25.39 7.08
N PRO A 65 -36.74 25.22 6.12
CA PRO A 65 -35.51 24.49 6.39
C PRO A 65 -34.74 25.18 7.52
N GLU A 66 -34.38 24.42 8.56
CA GLU A 66 -33.51 24.90 9.63
C GLU A 66 -32.22 25.45 9.00
N ALA A 67 -31.87 26.69 9.37
CA ALA A 67 -30.66 27.33 8.86
C ALA A 67 -29.44 26.47 9.24
N VAL A 68 -28.74 25.95 8.23
CA VAL A 68 -27.56 25.12 8.42
C VAL A 68 -26.48 25.96 9.10
N VAL A 69 -26.14 25.61 10.34
CA VAL A 69 -25.12 26.32 11.12
C VAL A 69 -23.73 25.84 10.69
N PHE A 70 -22.97 26.74 10.09
CA PHE A 70 -21.57 26.51 9.75
C PHE A 70 -20.63 26.78 10.93
N VAL A 71 -19.58 25.97 11.05
CA VAL A 71 -18.61 25.98 12.15
C VAL A 71 -17.20 26.24 11.62
N PRO A 72 -16.48 27.24 12.15
CA PRO A 72 -15.06 27.48 11.83
C PRO A 72 -14.16 26.27 12.13
N HIS A 73 -13.26 25.94 11.20
CA HIS A 73 -12.24 24.92 11.45
C HIS A 73 -11.24 25.39 12.51
N SER A 74 -10.99 24.56 13.52
CA SER A 74 -10.24 24.95 14.73
C SER A 74 -8.80 25.43 14.52
N LYS A 75 -8.20 25.15 13.35
CA LYS A 75 -6.81 25.53 13.03
C LYS A 75 -6.66 26.38 11.77
N TYR A 76 -7.56 26.24 10.81
CA TYR A 76 -7.41 26.79 9.45
C TYR A 76 -8.55 27.76 9.18
N TYR A 77 -8.72 28.68 10.12
CA TYR A 77 -9.66 29.79 10.07
C TYR A 77 -8.90 31.02 10.54
N PHE A 78 -8.25 31.70 9.60
CA PHE A 78 -7.35 32.81 9.87
C PHE A 78 -8.09 34.14 9.89
N ASP A 79 -7.77 35.00 10.85
CA ASP A 79 -8.40 36.33 10.99
C ASP A 79 -8.07 37.26 9.82
N ASP A 80 -6.95 37.02 9.13
CA ASP A 80 -6.47 37.73 7.95
C ASP A 80 -6.82 37.06 6.61
N GLY A 81 -7.54 35.93 6.64
CA GLY A 81 -7.93 35.22 5.41
C GLY A 81 -8.88 36.03 4.53
N ASP A 82 -8.63 36.00 3.21
CA ASP A 82 -9.32 36.76 2.17
C ASP A 82 -10.36 35.92 1.39
N ILE A 83 -10.54 34.66 1.78
CA ILE A 83 -11.61 33.78 1.30
C ILE A 83 -12.04 32.76 2.36
N ILE A 84 -13.34 32.45 2.40
CA ILE A 84 -13.92 31.36 3.18
C ILE A 84 -14.29 30.19 2.26
N LEU A 85 -13.74 29.00 2.51
CA LEU A 85 -14.16 27.77 1.84
C LEU A 85 -15.15 27.03 2.74
N ARG A 86 -16.39 26.85 2.28
CA ARG A 86 -17.37 25.96 2.91
C ARG A 86 -17.18 24.57 2.31
N VAL A 87 -16.93 23.58 3.15
CA VAL A 87 -16.63 22.21 2.73
C VAL A 87 -17.79 21.30 3.11
N ALA A 88 -17.95 20.18 2.39
CA ALA A 88 -19.03 19.21 2.62
C ALA A 88 -19.29 18.95 4.12
N GLY A 89 -20.56 19.02 4.53
CA GLY A 89 -20.96 19.11 5.93
C GLY A 89 -21.18 20.56 6.36
N THR A 90 -20.61 20.96 7.50
CA THR A 90 -20.81 22.30 8.08
C THR A 90 -19.50 23.00 8.44
N THR A 91 -18.36 22.60 7.87
CA THR A 91 -17.06 23.18 8.27
C THR A 91 -16.60 24.29 7.32
N MET A 92 -16.15 25.40 7.89
CA MET A 92 -15.58 26.54 7.17
C MET A 92 -14.07 26.67 7.37
N PHE A 93 -13.36 27.00 6.30
CA PHE A 93 -11.95 27.30 6.31
C PHE A 93 -11.75 28.73 5.82
N ARG A 94 -11.29 29.63 6.69
CA ARG A 94 -10.92 30.99 6.28
C ARG A 94 -9.43 31.02 5.99
N VAL A 95 -9.07 31.20 4.72
CA VAL A 95 -7.71 30.97 4.17
C VAL A 95 -7.33 32.06 3.18
N HIS A 96 -6.16 31.93 2.55
CA HIS A 96 -5.60 32.94 1.65
C HIS A 96 -5.61 32.46 0.19
N ARG A 97 -6.15 33.29 -0.72
CA ARG A 97 -6.20 32.99 -2.17
C ARG A 97 -4.81 32.79 -2.77
N ASP A 98 -3.82 33.57 -2.34
CA ASP A 98 -2.42 33.48 -2.80
C ASP A 98 -1.78 32.11 -2.50
N LYS A 99 -2.24 31.40 -1.48
CA LYS A 99 -1.81 30.04 -1.12
C LYS A 99 -2.51 28.96 -1.94
N LEU A 100 -3.74 29.23 -2.38
CA LEU A 100 -4.56 28.29 -3.14
C LEU A 100 -4.26 28.36 -4.65
N HIS A 101 -4.10 29.57 -5.18
CA HIS A 101 -3.88 29.83 -6.60
C HIS A 101 -2.74 28.99 -7.22
N PRO A 102 -1.56 28.79 -6.57
CA PRO A 102 -0.48 27.99 -7.14
C PRO A 102 -0.77 26.49 -7.27
N LEU A 103 -1.89 26.00 -6.72
CA LEU A 103 -2.30 24.60 -6.86
C LEU A 103 -3.01 24.33 -8.20
N GLY A 104 -3.51 25.37 -8.88
CA GLY A 104 -4.30 25.26 -10.10
C GLY A 104 -5.66 24.59 -9.90
N GLY A 105 -6.18 23.99 -10.97
CA GLY A 105 -7.42 23.21 -10.96
C GLY A 105 -8.63 24.05 -10.53
N VAL A 106 -9.47 23.50 -9.65
CA VAL A 106 -10.69 24.19 -9.16
C VAL A 106 -10.39 25.59 -8.61
N PHE A 107 -9.23 25.82 -7.99
CA PHE A 107 -8.91 27.13 -7.41
C PHE A 107 -8.60 28.19 -8.47
N GLU A 108 -8.01 27.82 -9.60
CA GLU A 108 -7.76 28.74 -10.71
C GLU A 108 -9.07 29.16 -11.36
N ASP A 109 -9.93 28.20 -11.68
CA ASP A 109 -11.26 28.43 -12.25
C ASP A 109 -12.11 29.32 -11.33
N MET A 110 -12.11 29.00 -10.03
CA MET A 110 -12.90 29.71 -9.01
C MET A 110 -12.49 31.17 -8.83
N PHE A 111 -11.22 31.51 -9.06
CA PHE A 111 -10.72 32.89 -8.94
C PHE A 111 -10.70 33.66 -10.25
N SER A 112 -10.80 32.97 -11.39
CA SER A 112 -10.83 33.59 -12.71
C SER A 112 -12.11 34.39 -12.97
N LEU A 113 -13.21 34.05 -12.29
CA LEU A 113 -14.52 34.66 -12.50
C LEU A 113 -14.68 35.92 -11.62
N PRO A 114 -15.02 37.08 -12.20
CA PRO A 114 -15.32 38.28 -11.43
C PRO A 114 -16.56 38.03 -10.57
N GLN A 115 -16.44 38.25 -9.26
CA GLN A 115 -17.61 38.19 -8.37
C GLN A 115 -18.40 39.51 -8.45
N PRO A 116 -19.74 39.44 -8.53
CA PRO A 116 -20.60 40.63 -8.44
C PRO A 116 -20.32 41.43 -7.14
N GLU A 117 -20.46 42.75 -7.19
CA GLU A 117 -20.22 43.61 -6.02
C GLU A 117 -21.20 43.32 -4.86
N ASP A 118 -22.39 42.83 -5.19
CA ASP A 118 -23.49 42.44 -4.30
C ASP A 118 -23.47 40.96 -3.89
N ALA A 119 -22.40 40.22 -4.22
CA ALA A 119 -22.27 38.82 -3.82
C ALA A 119 -22.31 38.65 -2.30
N GLU A 120 -22.97 37.58 -1.85
CA GLU A 120 -23.06 37.23 -0.42
C GLU A 120 -21.67 37.02 0.18
N LYS A 121 -21.46 37.54 1.39
CA LYS A 121 -20.21 37.45 2.13
C LYS A 121 -20.47 36.94 3.54
N ILE A 122 -19.55 36.14 4.06
CA ILE A 122 -19.54 35.70 5.46
C ILE A 122 -18.50 36.55 6.17
N ASP A 123 -18.90 37.27 7.21
CA ASP A 123 -18.04 38.21 7.96
C ASP A 123 -17.35 39.24 7.06
N GLY A 124 -18.02 39.69 5.99
CA GLY A 124 -17.45 40.63 5.01
C GLY A 124 -16.42 40.03 4.05
N VAL A 125 -16.19 38.71 4.11
CA VAL A 125 -15.25 37.98 3.27
C VAL A 125 -16.01 37.13 2.23
N PRO A 126 -15.59 37.11 0.96
CA PRO A 126 -16.18 36.22 -0.03
C PRO A 126 -16.03 34.75 0.36
N PHE A 127 -17.02 33.93 0.03
CA PHE A 127 -16.96 32.49 0.27
C PHE A 127 -17.20 31.67 -0.99
N CYS A 128 -16.76 30.41 -0.97
CA CYS A 128 -17.02 29.43 -2.03
C CYS A 128 -17.31 28.06 -1.43
N ASP A 129 -18.21 27.32 -2.10
CA ASP A 129 -18.54 25.95 -1.73
C ASP A 129 -17.61 24.95 -2.42
N VAL A 130 -16.86 24.19 -1.64
CA VAL A 130 -15.98 23.11 -2.09
C VAL A 130 -16.53 21.78 -1.55
N LEU A 131 -17.61 21.31 -2.17
CA LEU A 131 -18.36 20.13 -1.71
C LEU A 131 -17.78 18.79 -2.17
N LEU A 132 -16.73 18.82 -3.00
CA LEU A 132 -16.12 17.61 -3.57
C LEU A 132 -15.26 16.83 -2.55
N VAL A 133 -14.80 17.48 -1.48
CA VAL A 133 -13.93 16.86 -0.46
C VAL A 133 -14.54 16.97 0.93
N SER A 134 -14.18 16.05 1.83
CA SER A 134 -14.58 16.14 3.23
C SER A 134 -13.71 17.14 4.01
N PRO A 135 -14.18 17.64 5.18
CA PRO A 135 -13.39 18.54 6.01
C PRO A 135 -12.04 17.95 6.38
N LYS A 136 -11.97 16.64 6.64
CA LYS A 136 -10.72 15.93 6.95
C LYS A 136 -9.71 16.01 5.80
N ILE A 137 -10.16 15.81 4.56
CA ILE A 137 -9.30 15.90 3.37
C ILE A 137 -8.84 17.34 3.17
N MET A 138 -9.74 18.32 3.34
CA MET A 138 -9.39 19.74 3.30
C MET A 138 -8.35 20.10 4.38
N SER A 139 -8.46 19.58 5.60
CA SER A 139 -7.46 19.83 6.66
C SER A 139 -6.08 19.28 6.31
N TYR A 140 -5.99 18.13 5.62
CA TYR A 140 -4.70 17.61 5.12
C TYR A 140 -4.13 18.49 4.02
N LEU A 141 -4.98 18.97 3.10
CA LEU A 141 -4.59 19.89 2.04
C LEU A 141 -4.07 21.22 2.62
N MET A 142 -4.82 21.84 3.54
CA MET A 142 -4.39 23.07 4.22
C MET A 142 -3.10 22.85 5.03
N GLY A 143 -2.99 21.73 5.75
CA GLY A 143 -1.75 21.41 6.46
C GLY A 143 -0.55 21.25 5.54
N TYR A 144 -0.74 20.74 4.32
CA TYR A 144 0.32 20.69 3.32
C TYR A 144 0.68 22.08 2.78
N ILE A 145 -0.32 22.89 2.42
CA ILE A 145 -0.15 24.24 1.85
C ILE A 145 0.55 25.19 2.83
N TYR A 146 0.14 25.16 4.10
CA TYR A 146 0.70 26.02 5.14
C TYR A 146 1.95 25.42 5.81
N GLY A 147 2.46 24.28 5.33
CA GLY A 147 3.74 23.70 5.75
C GLY A 147 3.71 22.91 7.07
N ASP A 148 2.54 22.69 7.67
CA ASP A 148 2.36 21.85 8.85
C ASP A 148 2.60 20.35 8.58
N ILE A 149 2.36 19.94 7.34
CA ILE A 149 2.42 18.55 6.88
C ILE A 149 3.41 18.46 5.73
N VAL A 150 4.40 17.58 5.89
CA VAL A 150 5.35 17.23 4.84
C VAL A 150 5.10 15.79 4.41
N LEU A 151 5.04 15.57 3.09
CA LEU A 151 4.87 14.24 2.50
C LEU A 151 6.05 13.31 2.81
N LEU A 152 7.27 13.79 2.56
CA LEU A 152 8.50 13.03 2.73
C LEU A 152 9.44 13.76 3.69
N LYS A 153 9.73 13.15 4.85
CA LYS A 153 10.75 13.66 5.77
C LYS A 153 12.07 12.96 5.47
N LYS A 154 13.02 13.70 4.90
CA LYS A 154 14.36 13.18 4.61
C LYS A 154 15.12 12.86 5.89
N ALA A 155 15.86 11.74 5.88
CA ALA A 155 16.64 11.36 7.04
C ALA A 155 17.92 12.22 7.19
N LYS A 156 18.31 12.50 8.44
CA LYS A 156 19.47 13.37 8.77
C LYS A 156 20.78 12.60 9.07
N SER A 157 20.81 11.28 8.93
CA SER A 157 21.91 10.41 9.42
C SER A 157 22.35 9.38 8.38
N THR A 158 23.60 8.90 8.50
CA THR A 158 24.30 7.95 7.61
C THR A 158 23.59 6.60 7.41
N ASN A 159 22.67 6.20 8.29
CA ASN A 159 21.85 4.99 8.15
C ASN A 159 20.35 5.31 7.85
N GLY A 160 20.04 6.57 7.60
CA GLY A 160 18.71 7.14 7.71
C GLY A 160 17.80 6.84 6.52
N ARG A 161 16.68 6.17 6.78
CA ARG A 161 15.61 5.99 5.79
C ARG A 161 14.69 7.18 5.81
N ASP A 162 14.37 7.71 4.63
CA ASP A 162 13.32 8.72 4.48
C ASP A 162 11.98 8.20 5.05
N ILE A 163 11.11 9.11 5.46
CA ILE A 163 9.82 8.74 6.05
C ILE A 163 8.70 9.34 5.21
N LEU A 164 7.90 8.48 4.57
CA LEU A 164 6.70 8.89 3.86
C LEU A 164 5.53 8.96 4.84
N TYR A 165 4.86 10.11 4.94
CA TYR A 165 3.66 10.24 5.73
C TYR A 165 2.43 9.70 4.98
N TRP A 166 2.17 8.40 5.14
CA TRP A 166 1.12 7.68 4.41
C TRP A 166 -0.26 8.34 4.46
N LYS A 167 -0.74 8.73 5.65
CA LYS A 167 -2.08 9.37 5.75
C LYS A 167 -2.17 10.66 4.95
N ALA A 168 -1.10 11.44 4.91
CA ALA A 168 -1.04 12.65 4.09
C ALA A 168 -1.01 12.30 2.60
N ALA A 169 -0.21 11.30 2.19
CA ALA A 169 -0.17 10.86 0.79
C ALA A 169 -1.56 10.40 0.29
N VAL A 170 -2.28 9.59 1.08
CA VAL A 170 -3.65 9.15 0.72
C VAL A 170 -4.60 10.35 0.60
N ALA A 171 -4.62 11.23 1.61
CA ALA A 171 -5.54 12.37 1.63
C ALA A 171 -5.24 13.39 0.52
N LEU A 172 -3.96 13.66 0.25
CA LEU A 172 -3.53 14.59 -0.80
C LEU A 172 -3.72 13.99 -2.19
N LEU A 173 -3.62 12.67 -2.36
CA LEU A 173 -3.97 12.02 -3.61
C LEU A 173 -5.47 12.18 -3.90
N GLU A 174 -6.33 11.90 -2.93
CA GLU A 174 -7.78 12.11 -3.04
C GLU A 174 -8.10 13.58 -3.34
N ALA A 175 -7.52 14.52 -2.58
CA ALA A 175 -7.71 15.95 -2.81
C ALA A 175 -7.27 16.36 -4.22
N SER A 176 -6.10 15.90 -4.65
CA SER A 176 -5.59 16.22 -5.99
C SER A 176 -6.49 15.70 -7.10
N HIS A 177 -7.12 14.55 -6.90
CA HIS A 177 -8.02 13.99 -7.89
C HIS A 177 -9.34 14.75 -7.94
N LYS A 178 -9.99 14.92 -6.77
CA LYS A 178 -11.32 15.52 -6.69
C LYS A 178 -11.35 17.01 -6.97
N LEU A 179 -10.23 17.71 -6.79
CA LEU A 179 -10.11 19.15 -7.04
C LEU A 179 -9.28 19.47 -8.30
N SER A 180 -8.97 18.46 -9.12
CA SER A 180 -8.20 18.60 -10.37
C SER A 180 -6.83 19.26 -10.21
N LEU A 181 -6.10 18.95 -9.12
CA LEU A 181 -4.81 19.58 -8.79
C LEU A 181 -3.64 18.77 -9.37
N GLY A 182 -3.41 18.87 -10.68
CA GLY A 182 -2.39 18.09 -11.41
C GLY A 182 -0.98 18.20 -10.82
N GLY A 183 -0.53 19.41 -10.48
CA GLY A 183 0.77 19.63 -9.84
C GLY A 183 0.91 18.94 -8.46
N LEU A 184 -0.16 18.92 -7.66
CA LEU A 184 -0.17 18.19 -6.38
C LEU A 184 -0.16 16.68 -6.61
N ARG A 185 -0.95 16.19 -7.56
CA ARG A 185 -1.01 14.77 -7.92
C ARG A 185 0.39 14.23 -8.27
N MET A 186 1.12 14.93 -9.14
CA MET A 186 2.49 14.55 -9.51
C MET A 186 3.42 14.47 -8.29
N ARG A 187 3.37 15.46 -7.39
CA ARG A 187 4.19 15.47 -6.16
C ARG A 187 3.85 14.30 -5.23
N VAL A 188 2.58 13.93 -5.12
CA VAL A 188 2.15 12.80 -4.29
C VAL A 188 2.60 11.47 -4.91
N ILE A 189 2.47 11.30 -6.23
CA ILE A 189 2.97 10.11 -6.95
C ILE A 189 4.48 9.97 -6.78
N GLU A 190 5.22 11.07 -6.92
CA GLU A 190 6.68 11.08 -6.72
C GLU A 190 7.05 10.69 -5.28
N ALA A 191 6.32 11.17 -4.28
CA ALA A 191 6.52 10.74 -2.91
C ALA A 191 6.20 9.24 -2.73
N LEU A 192 5.15 8.71 -3.38
CA LEU A 192 4.78 7.29 -3.33
C LEU A 192 5.80 6.38 -4.03
N ARG A 193 6.45 6.83 -5.10
CA ARG A 193 7.53 6.09 -5.79
C ARG A 193 8.65 5.66 -4.86
N THR A 194 8.89 6.44 -3.81
CA THR A 194 9.88 6.07 -2.79
C THR A 194 9.55 4.75 -2.09
N LEU A 195 8.27 4.41 -1.89
CA LEU A 195 7.84 3.12 -1.34
C LEU A 195 7.58 2.08 -2.44
N PHE A 196 7.00 2.52 -3.55
CA PHE A 196 6.56 1.70 -4.67
C PHE A 196 7.44 1.99 -5.88
N HIS A 197 8.68 1.51 -5.85
CA HIS A 197 9.62 1.72 -6.93
C HIS A 197 9.02 1.28 -8.28
N CYS A 198 9.36 2.03 -9.32
CA CYS A 198 8.97 1.75 -10.70
C CYS A 198 10.08 2.10 -11.70
N ASP A 199 11.30 2.37 -11.21
CA ASP A 199 12.47 2.75 -12.00
C ASP A 199 13.63 1.75 -11.83
N ALA A 200 14.72 1.98 -12.56
CA ALA A 200 15.80 1.00 -12.74
C ALA A 200 16.70 0.77 -11.51
N LEU A 201 16.61 1.60 -10.46
CA LEU A 201 17.47 1.49 -9.28
C LEU A 201 16.66 0.97 -8.10
N PHE A 202 16.53 -0.35 -7.99
CA PHE A 202 15.99 -0.97 -6.78
C PHE A 202 16.85 -0.57 -5.58
N ASN A 203 16.35 0.37 -4.76
CA ASN A 203 17.01 0.72 -3.51
C ASN A 203 16.54 -0.25 -2.40
N PRO A 204 17.43 -1.08 -1.82
CA PRO A 204 17.06 -1.93 -0.69
C PRO A 204 16.71 -1.11 0.57
N THR A 205 17.16 0.14 0.67
CA THR A 205 16.79 1.07 1.76
C THR A 205 15.48 1.78 1.44
N LYS A 206 14.38 1.04 1.55
CA LYS A 206 13.01 1.58 1.39
C LYS A 206 12.70 2.60 2.48
N PRO A 207 12.00 3.71 2.18
CA PRO A 207 11.48 4.63 3.18
C PRO A 207 10.64 3.90 4.22
N ALA A 208 10.55 4.48 5.42
CA ALA A 208 9.62 4.02 6.43
C ALA A 208 8.26 4.72 6.30
N ILE A 209 7.19 4.04 6.72
CA ILE A 209 5.86 4.64 6.79
C ILE A 209 5.73 5.44 8.09
N GLY A 210 5.52 6.75 7.97
CA GLY A 210 5.28 7.70 9.05
C GLY A 210 3.81 7.77 9.50
N GLY A 211 3.56 8.46 10.61
CA GLY A 211 2.21 8.67 11.15
C GLY A 211 1.65 7.49 11.96
N ILE A 212 2.46 6.47 12.24
CA ILE A 212 2.10 5.30 13.06
C ILE A 212 2.67 5.48 14.47
N ARG A 213 1.82 5.88 15.42
CA ARG A 213 2.25 6.15 16.81
C ARG A 213 2.03 4.97 17.78
N THR A 214 1.10 4.07 17.49
CA THR A 214 0.69 2.99 18.41
C THR A 214 1.30 1.64 18.06
N HIS A 215 1.49 0.77 19.06
CA HIS A 215 1.97 -0.61 18.87
C HIS A 215 1.06 -1.42 17.94
N LYS A 216 -0.26 -1.42 18.22
CA LYS A 216 -1.27 -2.02 17.34
C LYS A 216 -1.15 -1.48 15.91
N GLY A 217 -0.88 -0.17 15.77
CA GLY A 217 -0.65 0.46 14.48
C GLY A 217 0.56 -0.09 13.73
N LYS A 218 1.67 -0.36 14.41
CA LYS A 218 2.89 -0.92 13.80
C LYS A 218 2.71 -2.38 13.34
N THR A 219 1.78 -3.10 13.97
CA THR A 219 1.46 -4.50 13.62
C THR A 219 0.46 -4.60 12.47
N ILE A 220 -0.58 -3.75 12.49
CA ILE A 220 -1.65 -3.76 11.48
C ILE A 220 -1.21 -3.10 10.17
N MET A 221 -0.42 -2.02 10.25
CA MET A 221 -0.10 -1.23 9.04
C MET A 221 0.63 -2.03 7.95
N PRO A 222 1.64 -2.87 8.24
CA PRO A 222 2.28 -3.71 7.22
C PRO A 222 1.31 -4.63 6.47
N ARG A 223 0.17 -4.98 7.10
CA ARG A 223 -0.88 -5.83 6.51
C ARG A 223 -1.89 -5.03 5.69
N VAL A 224 -2.27 -3.85 6.15
CA VAL A 224 -3.28 -2.98 5.50
C VAL A 224 -2.71 -2.24 4.29
N PHE A 225 -1.51 -1.68 4.41
CA PHE A 225 -1.01 -0.74 3.41
C PHE A 225 -0.89 -1.31 1.99
N PRO A 226 -0.53 -2.59 1.75
CA PRO A 226 -0.43 -3.09 0.38
C PRO A 226 -1.79 -3.16 -0.28
N LEU A 227 -2.82 -3.60 0.46
CA LEU A 227 -4.20 -3.68 -0.05
C LEU A 227 -4.76 -2.30 -0.35
N GLN A 228 -4.56 -1.37 0.60
CA GLN A 228 -4.98 0.01 0.44
C GLN A 228 -4.27 0.67 -0.75
N ALA A 229 -2.97 0.45 -0.93
CA ALA A 229 -2.22 0.98 -2.07
C ALA A 229 -2.78 0.51 -3.41
N ILE A 230 -3.09 -0.79 -3.54
CA ILE A 230 -3.71 -1.35 -4.76
C ILE A 230 -5.05 -0.66 -5.05
N ASN A 231 -5.91 -0.54 -4.04
CA ASN A 231 -7.21 0.12 -4.21
C ASN A 231 -7.05 1.58 -4.63
N LEU A 232 -6.13 2.32 -4.01
CA LEU A 232 -5.84 3.71 -4.37
C LEU A 232 -5.27 3.84 -5.79
N PHE A 233 -4.33 2.98 -6.18
CA PHE A 233 -3.72 3.05 -7.50
C PHE A 233 -4.72 2.69 -8.60
N ARG A 234 -5.67 1.80 -8.31
CA ARG A 234 -6.80 1.52 -9.20
C ARG A 234 -7.75 2.71 -9.28
N GLU A 235 -8.20 3.22 -8.13
CA GLU A 235 -9.17 4.33 -8.04
C GLU A 235 -8.66 5.61 -8.71
N TYR A 236 -7.40 5.95 -8.45
CA TYR A 236 -6.77 7.16 -8.96
C TYR A 236 -5.95 6.94 -10.23
N ASN A 237 -6.08 5.77 -10.87
CA ASN A 237 -5.40 5.42 -12.12
C ASN A 237 -3.88 5.70 -12.11
N ILE A 238 -3.14 4.98 -11.25
CA ILE A 238 -1.68 5.07 -11.10
C ILE A 238 -1.05 3.72 -11.45
N PRO A 239 -1.02 3.34 -12.75
CA PRO A 239 -0.50 2.04 -13.17
C PRO A 239 0.98 1.87 -12.81
N SER A 240 1.79 2.95 -12.84
CA SER A 240 3.25 2.89 -12.61
C SER A 240 3.65 2.20 -11.30
N LEU A 241 2.87 2.41 -10.24
CA LEU A 241 3.19 1.93 -8.88
C LEU A 241 2.54 0.58 -8.56
N THR A 242 1.64 0.10 -9.43
CA THR A 242 0.80 -1.08 -9.18
C THR A 242 1.59 -2.39 -9.07
N PRO A 243 2.58 -2.69 -9.94
CA PRO A 243 3.36 -3.93 -9.82
C PRO A 243 4.04 -4.10 -8.45
N MET A 244 4.59 -3.01 -7.92
CA MET A 244 5.24 -3.03 -6.61
C MET A 244 4.23 -3.16 -5.46
N ALA A 245 3.03 -2.60 -5.60
CA ALA A 245 1.95 -2.79 -4.63
C ALA A 245 1.47 -4.24 -4.59
N TYR A 246 1.30 -4.87 -5.76
CA TYR A 246 0.99 -6.30 -5.85
C TYR A 246 2.10 -7.16 -5.25
N TYR A 247 3.38 -6.84 -5.49
CA TYR A 247 4.49 -7.53 -4.84
C TYR A 247 4.39 -7.48 -3.32
N TYR A 248 4.07 -6.33 -2.73
CA TYR A 248 3.89 -6.23 -1.28
C TYR A 248 2.70 -7.03 -0.79
N ALA A 249 1.56 -6.98 -1.49
CA ALA A 249 0.37 -7.76 -1.14
C ALA A 249 0.64 -9.28 -1.24
N ALA A 250 1.46 -9.70 -2.21
CA ALA A 250 1.88 -11.09 -2.36
C ALA A 250 2.73 -11.60 -1.18
N GLN A 251 3.21 -10.73 -0.28
CA GLN A 251 3.91 -11.14 0.95
C GLN A 251 2.99 -11.34 2.16
N LEU A 252 1.69 -11.03 2.05
CA LEU A 252 0.74 -11.15 3.16
C LEU A 252 0.38 -12.62 3.47
N SER A 253 -0.50 -12.87 4.43
CA SER A 253 -1.10 -14.20 4.55
C SER A 253 -2.15 -14.39 3.45
N VAL A 254 -2.45 -15.64 3.07
CA VAL A 254 -3.55 -15.93 2.14
C VAL A 254 -4.88 -15.42 2.72
N GLN A 255 -5.05 -15.53 4.04
CA GLN A 255 -6.23 -15.02 4.75
C GLN A 255 -6.39 -13.51 4.57
N ASP A 256 -5.31 -12.74 4.70
CA ASP A 256 -5.32 -11.28 4.50
C ASP A 256 -5.59 -10.89 3.06
N ILE A 257 -5.08 -11.66 2.09
CA ILE A 257 -5.33 -11.39 0.66
C ILE A 257 -6.81 -11.65 0.32
N VAL A 258 -7.36 -12.78 0.78
CA VAL A 258 -8.71 -13.23 0.42
C VAL A 258 -9.79 -12.50 1.20
N HIS A 259 -9.62 -12.35 2.51
CA HIS A 259 -10.62 -11.76 3.40
C HIS A 259 -10.33 -10.32 3.78
N GLY A 260 -9.21 -9.76 3.33
CA GLY A 260 -8.80 -8.41 3.70
C GLY A 260 -8.42 -8.26 5.17
N VAL A 261 -8.08 -7.04 5.54
CA VAL A 261 -7.55 -6.69 6.86
C VAL A 261 -8.43 -5.64 7.51
N VAL A 262 -8.78 -5.85 8.79
CA VAL A 262 -9.55 -4.87 9.57
C VAL A 262 -8.65 -3.69 9.93
N ARG A 263 -9.07 -2.50 9.53
CA ARG A 263 -8.44 -1.21 9.82
C ARG A 263 -8.75 -0.80 11.26
N ARG A 264 -8.12 0.30 11.72
CA ARG A 264 -8.33 0.78 13.10
C ARG A 264 -9.69 1.41 13.34
N ASP A 265 -10.33 1.90 12.30
CA ASP A 265 -11.69 2.45 12.31
C ASP A 265 -12.76 1.35 12.28
N GLY A 266 -12.36 0.06 12.25
CA GLY A 266 -13.28 -1.08 12.19
C GLY A 266 -13.63 -1.50 10.76
N GLU A 267 -13.36 -0.63 9.78
CA GLU A 267 -13.60 -0.93 8.37
C GLU A 267 -12.63 -1.98 7.85
N ARG A 268 -13.06 -2.72 6.83
CA ARG A 268 -12.22 -3.75 6.22
C ARG A 268 -11.59 -3.22 4.93
N GLU A 269 -10.28 -3.42 4.79
CA GLU A 269 -9.57 -3.19 3.52
C GLU A 269 -9.56 -4.50 2.74
N VAL A 270 -10.28 -4.57 1.62
CA VAL A 270 -10.41 -5.77 0.78
C VAL A 270 -9.97 -5.46 -0.66
N LEU A 271 -9.45 -6.47 -1.35
CA LEU A 271 -9.21 -6.39 -2.79
C LEU A 271 -10.47 -6.74 -3.57
N CYS A 272 -10.60 -6.17 -4.78
CA CYS A 272 -11.58 -6.67 -5.72
C CYS A 272 -11.13 -8.05 -6.28
N PRO A 273 -12.05 -8.85 -6.86
CA PRO A 273 -11.70 -10.18 -7.39
C PRO A 273 -10.60 -10.18 -8.45
N TYR A 274 -10.55 -9.13 -9.28
CA TYR A 274 -9.51 -8.98 -10.30
C TYR A 274 -8.12 -8.84 -9.67
N ASP A 275 -7.95 -7.88 -8.75
CA ASP A 275 -6.66 -7.64 -8.09
C ASP A 275 -6.23 -8.81 -7.21
N MET A 276 -7.20 -9.47 -6.56
CA MET A 276 -6.93 -10.69 -5.80
C MET A 276 -6.35 -11.79 -6.70
N THR A 277 -6.91 -11.96 -7.90
CA THR A 277 -6.41 -12.92 -8.89
C THR A 277 -4.99 -12.58 -9.35
N GLN A 278 -4.70 -11.29 -9.61
CA GLN A 278 -3.35 -10.85 -9.97
C GLN A 278 -2.35 -11.13 -8.84
N VAL A 279 -2.70 -10.79 -7.60
CA VAL A 279 -1.83 -11.01 -6.43
C VAL A 279 -1.55 -12.50 -6.19
N ILE A 280 -2.56 -13.36 -6.29
CA ILE A 280 -2.41 -14.82 -6.09
C ILE A 280 -1.59 -15.44 -7.23
N THR A 281 -1.86 -15.07 -8.47
CA THR A 281 -1.12 -15.57 -9.63
C THR A 281 0.35 -15.16 -9.54
N GLY A 282 0.60 -13.88 -9.29
CA GLY A 282 1.97 -13.38 -9.14
C GLY A 282 2.67 -13.96 -7.92
N ARG A 283 1.96 -14.25 -6.83
CA ARG A 283 2.53 -14.98 -5.69
C ARG A 283 3.13 -16.33 -6.11
N GLU A 284 2.42 -17.12 -6.92
CA GLU A 284 2.94 -18.43 -7.35
C GLU A 284 4.13 -18.28 -8.31
N LEU A 285 4.09 -17.30 -9.22
CA LEU A 285 5.22 -16.98 -10.09
C LEU A 285 6.45 -16.50 -9.31
N LEU A 286 6.26 -15.68 -8.26
CA LEU A 286 7.33 -15.24 -7.37
C LEU A 286 7.99 -16.41 -6.63
N LYS A 287 7.21 -17.38 -6.15
CA LYS A 287 7.78 -18.60 -5.52
C LYS A 287 8.63 -19.39 -6.51
N LEU A 288 8.14 -19.59 -7.73
CA LEU A 288 8.88 -20.28 -8.77
C LEU A 288 10.18 -19.54 -9.10
N SER A 289 10.07 -18.24 -9.34
CA SER A 289 11.18 -17.32 -9.62
C SER A 289 12.25 -17.34 -8.52
N ARG A 290 11.88 -17.47 -7.24
CA ARG A 290 12.87 -17.60 -6.16
C ARG A 290 13.81 -18.78 -6.39
N ARG A 291 13.28 -19.94 -6.77
CA ARG A 291 14.07 -21.14 -7.03
C ARG A 291 14.85 -21.04 -8.34
N THR A 292 14.20 -20.57 -9.41
CA THR A 292 14.75 -20.65 -10.77
C THR A 292 15.61 -19.45 -11.16
N VAL A 293 15.30 -18.26 -10.64
CA VAL A 293 15.99 -17.01 -10.95
C VAL A 293 16.81 -16.54 -9.75
N LEU A 294 16.17 -16.19 -8.62
CA LEU A 294 16.85 -15.55 -7.47
C LEU A 294 17.99 -16.41 -6.90
N PHE A 295 17.73 -17.71 -6.74
CA PHE A 295 18.70 -18.70 -6.27
C PHE A 295 19.12 -19.68 -7.37
N GLY A 296 18.79 -19.38 -8.63
CA GLY A 296 19.20 -20.20 -9.78
C GLY A 296 20.72 -20.31 -9.89
N TRP A 297 21.45 -19.27 -9.48
CA TRP A 297 22.91 -19.28 -9.39
C TRP A 297 23.45 -20.41 -8.50
N LEU A 298 22.78 -20.73 -7.38
CA LEU A 298 23.25 -21.75 -6.47
C LEU A 298 23.13 -23.12 -7.13
N ASN A 299 22.02 -23.36 -7.83
CA ASN A 299 21.82 -24.58 -8.63
C ASN A 299 22.83 -24.66 -9.79
N ASN A 300 23.11 -23.54 -10.46
CA ASN A 300 24.06 -23.49 -11.58
C ASN A 300 25.51 -23.77 -11.15
N LEU A 301 25.92 -23.31 -9.97
CA LEU A 301 27.25 -23.56 -9.42
C LEU A 301 27.40 -24.96 -8.80
N THR A 302 26.29 -25.69 -8.63
CA THR A 302 26.25 -27.02 -8.02
C THR A 302 25.82 -28.13 -8.98
N ARG A 303 25.30 -27.78 -10.17
CA ARG A 303 25.09 -28.58 -11.40
C ARG A 303 24.94 -30.10 -11.17
N ASP A 304 23.84 -30.48 -10.54
CA ASP A 304 23.44 -31.88 -10.30
C ASP A 304 24.51 -32.73 -9.58
N GLY A 305 25.34 -32.11 -8.74
CA GLY A 305 26.39 -32.79 -7.98
C GLY A 305 27.68 -33.05 -8.75
N ARG A 306 27.84 -32.54 -9.99
CA ARG A 306 29.11 -32.56 -10.70
C ARG A 306 30.02 -31.47 -10.15
N HIS A 307 31.25 -31.83 -9.77
CA HIS A 307 32.24 -30.87 -9.32
C HIS A 307 32.54 -29.86 -10.44
N VAL A 308 32.12 -28.61 -10.22
CA VAL A 308 32.39 -27.49 -11.11
C VAL A 308 33.08 -26.40 -10.29
N LYS A 309 34.16 -25.88 -10.85
CA LYS A 309 34.88 -24.76 -10.29
C LYS A 309 33.98 -23.52 -10.24
N PRO A 310 33.65 -22.95 -9.05
CA PRO A 310 32.65 -21.89 -9.00
C PRO A 310 33.10 -20.59 -9.67
N SER A 311 34.39 -20.29 -9.65
CA SER A 311 35.06 -19.21 -10.40
C SER A 311 36.31 -19.73 -11.11
N GLU A 312 36.71 -19.14 -12.23
CA GLU A 312 37.93 -19.58 -12.97
C GLU A 312 39.20 -19.51 -12.11
N GLU A 313 39.23 -18.59 -11.16
CA GLU A 313 40.32 -18.37 -10.19
C GLU A 313 40.06 -19.04 -8.83
N CYS A 314 39.11 -19.96 -8.71
CA CYS A 314 38.92 -20.73 -7.48
C CYS A 314 40.19 -21.54 -7.17
N THR A 315 40.56 -21.65 -5.89
CA THR A 315 41.71 -22.44 -5.47
C THR A 315 41.42 -23.94 -5.49
N GLU A 316 40.14 -24.34 -5.42
CA GLU A 316 39.66 -25.74 -5.31
C GLU A 316 40.20 -26.50 -4.08
N LEU A 317 41.07 -25.88 -3.30
CA LEU A 317 41.60 -26.38 -2.04
C LEU A 317 40.64 -26.06 -0.88
N PRO A 318 40.62 -26.90 0.16
CA PRO A 318 39.96 -26.58 1.42
C PRO A 318 40.45 -25.25 1.99
N LEU A 319 39.53 -24.38 2.40
CA LEU A 319 39.89 -23.14 3.08
C LEU A 319 40.28 -23.41 4.53
N GLU A 320 41.39 -22.86 5.01
CA GLU A 320 41.84 -22.99 6.41
C GLU A 320 40.75 -22.59 7.43
N SER A 321 39.93 -21.59 7.10
CA SER A 321 38.87 -21.06 7.95
C SER A 321 37.66 -22.00 8.14
N SER A 322 37.51 -23.01 7.30
CA SER A 322 36.33 -23.88 7.27
C SER A 322 36.59 -25.37 7.06
N GLY A 323 37.73 -25.75 6.49
CA GLY A 323 38.03 -27.12 6.05
C GLY A 323 37.26 -27.57 4.80
N ASP A 324 36.41 -26.71 4.22
CA ASP A 324 35.60 -27.02 3.04
C ASP A 324 36.23 -26.41 1.76
N THR A 325 36.07 -27.10 0.62
CA THR A 325 36.23 -26.45 -0.69
C THR A 325 35.02 -25.55 -0.97
N CYS A 326 35.19 -24.55 -1.83
CA CYS A 326 34.08 -23.65 -2.21
C CYS A 326 32.89 -24.43 -2.78
N PHE A 327 33.14 -25.43 -3.63
CA PHE A 327 32.10 -26.28 -4.21
C PHE A 327 31.33 -27.07 -3.13
N ASN A 328 32.03 -27.73 -2.21
CA ASN A 328 31.40 -28.51 -1.14
C ASN A 328 30.54 -27.64 -0.22
N TYR A 329 30.98 -26.41 0.07
CA TYR A 329 30.18 -25.45 0.83
C TYR A 329 28.88 -25.07 0.09
N LEU A 330 28.96 -24.74 -1.20
CA LEU A 330 27.78 -24.40 -2.00
C LEU A 330 26.82 -25.58 -2.14
N MET A 331 27.33 -26.80 -2.33
CA MET A 331 26.53 -28.03 -2.31
C MET A 331 25.77 -28.19 -0.99
N ARG A 332 26.47 -28.05 0.14
CA ARG A 332 25.85 -28.14 1.48
C ARG A 332 24.80 -27.05 1.66
N MET A 333 25.06 -25.82 1.20
CA MET A 333 24.08 -24.73 1.23
C MET A 333 22.82 -25.09 0.44
N LEU A 334 22.96 -25.64 -0.76
CA LEU A 334 21.81 -26.07 -1.58
C LEU A 334 21.01 -27.17 -0.88
N MET A 335 21.69 -28.18 -0.33
CA MET A 335 21.03 -29.26 0.41
C MET A 335 20.28 -28.72 1.64
N ASP A 336 20.90 -27.82 2.40
CA ASP A 336 20.26 -27.18 3.55
C ASP A 336 19.06 -26.32 3.12
N PHE A 337 19.16 -25.59 2.01
CA PHE A 337 18.06 -24.77 1.51
C PHE A 337 16.87 -25.62 1.08
N ASN A 338 17.11 -26.74 0.38
CA ASN A 338 16.05 -27.68 0.00
C ASN A 338 15.44 -28.37 1.23
N ARG A 339 16.28 -28.88 2.14
CA ARG A 339 15.80 -29.58 3.35
C ARG A 339 14.91 -28.70 4.22
N ASN A 340 15.21 -27.41 4.29
CA ASN A 340 14.47 -26.44 5.10
C ASN A 340 13.39 -25.69 4.33
N LEU A 341 13.10 -26.07 3.07
CA LEU A 341 12.16 -25.38 2.18
C LEU A 341 12.44 -23.87 2.06
N PHE A 342 13.70 -23.45 2.19
CA PHE A 342 14.08 -22.03 2.20
C PHE A 342 13.76 -21.35 0.85
N LEU A 343 13.87 -22.12 -0.24
CA LEU A 343 13.58 -21.65 -1.59
C LEU A 343 12.08 -21.43 -1.80
N ASP A 344 11.24 -22.35 -1.29
CA ASP A 344 9.81 -22.43 -1.64
C ASP A 344 8.87 -21.87 -0.56
N SER A 345 9.35 -21.70 0.68
CA SER A 345 8.52 -21.25 1.82
C SER A 345 8.21 -19.75 1.84
N ARG A 346 8.79 -18.98 0.92
CA ARG A 346 8.62 -17.52 0.87
C ARG A 346 8.32 -17.04 -0.55
N THR A 347 7.92 -15.78 -0.62
CA THR A 347 7.43 -15.10 -1.82
C THR A 347 8.25 -13.86 -2.16
N ASP A 348 9.32 -13.55 -1.40
CA ASP A 348 10.19 -12.41 -1.63
C ASP A 348 11.18 -12.66 -2.79
N ALA A 349 10.79 -12.40 -4.04
CA ALA A 349 11.71 -12.58 -5.18
C ALA A 349 12.73 -11.44 -5.36
N LEU A 350 12.61 -10.35 -4.60
CA LEU A 350 13.49 -9.18 -4.65
C LEU A 350 14.39 -9.04 -3.41
N GLN A 351 14.47 -10.08 -2.58
CA GLN A 351 15.31 -10.09 -1.39
C GLN A 351 16.21 -11.32 -1.41
N SER A 352 17.51 -11.08 -1.62
CA SER A 352 18.52 -12.13 -1.58
C SER A 352 18.88 -12.50 -0.12
N LEU A 353 20.03 -13.15 0.07
CA LEU A 353 20.49 -13.55 1.39
C LEU A 353 20.61 -12.34 2.32
N PRO A 354 20.19 -12.47 3.61
CA PRO A 354 20.36 -11.41 4.59
C PRO A 354 21.82 -10.97 4.71
N GLN A 355 22.08 -9.70 5.06
CA GLN A 355 23.45 -9.16 5.24
C GLN A 355 24.34 -10.01 6.16
N VAL A 356 23.78 -10.60 7.22
CA VAL A 356 24.52 -11.51 8.12
C VAL A 356 25.10 -12.75 7.40
N SER A 357 24.53 -13.13 6.25
CA SER A 357 25.01 -14.24 5.42
C SER A 357 26.38 -13.94 4.81
N ASN A 358 26.74 -12.67 4.62
CA ASN A 358 28.03 -12.27 4.07
C ASN A 358 29.20 -12.75 4.95
N VAL A 359 29.01 -12.83 6.27
CA VAL A 359 30.01 -13.38 7.20
C VAL A 359 30.29 -14.85 6.87
N PHE A 360 29.25 -15.63 6.57
CA PHE A 360 29.39 -17.04 6.21
C PHE A 360 30.00 -17.21 4.81
N LEU A 361 29.56 -16.43 3.83
CA LEU A 361 30.19 -16.42 2.50
C LEU A 361 31.69 -16.07 2.60
N THR A 362 32.04 -15.09 3.44
CA THR A 362 33.43 -14.69 3.69
C THR A 362 34.26 -15.82 4.29
N ARG A 363 33.68 -16.56 5.25
CA ARG A 363 34.37 -17.65 5.93
C ARG A 363 34.54 -18.91 5.08
N HIS A 364 33.64 -19.17 4.14
CA HIS A 364 33.54 -20.47 3.45
C HIS A 364 33.83 -20.42 1.95
N LEU A 365 34.01 -19.24 1.35
CA LEU A 365 34.37 -19.09 -0.05
C LEU A 365 35.67 -18.31 -0.19
N CYS A 366 36.51 -18.69 -1.14
CA CYS A 366 37.69 -17.92 -1.52
C CYS A 366 37.29 -16.57 -2.14
N ALA A 367 38.22 -15.62 -2.22
CA ALA A 367 37.93 -14.26 -2.67
C ALA A 367 37.23 -14.20 -4.04
N SER A 368 37.74 -14.91 -5.04
CA SER A 368 37.17 -14.93 -6.40
C SER A 368 35.77 -15.55 -6.45
N CYS A 369 35.53 -16.63 -5.70
CA CYS A 369 34.20 -17.24 -5.59
C CYS A 369 33.19 -16.33 -4.88
N ARG A 370 33.62 -15.55 -3.89
CA ARG A 370 32.74 -14.58 -3.20
C ARG A 370 32.27 -13.47 -4.12
N VAL A 371 33.19 -12.89 -4.89
CA VAL A 371 32.86 -11.84 -5.87
C VAL A 371 31.85 -12.38 -6.87
N ARG A 372 32.11 -13.56 -7.45
CA ARG A 372 31.18 -14.19 -8.39
C ARG A 372 29.81 -14.50 -7.80
N VAL A 373 29.72 -15.01 -6.57
CA VAL A 373 28.42 -15.26 -5.91
C VAL A 373 27.67 -13.95 -5.69
N GLN A 374 28.36 -12.89 -5.26
CA GLN A 374 27.75 -11.57 -5.06
C GLN A 374 27.20 -10.99 -6.38
N GLU A 375 27.98 -11.02 -7.45
CA GLU A 375 27.56 -10.59 -8.79
C GLU A 375 26.34 -11.36 -9.28
N GLN A 376 26.32 -12.69 -9.07
CA GLN A 376 25.18 -13.53 -9.46
C GLN A 376 23.93 -13.24 -8.63
N MET A 377 24.08 -12.98 -7.33
CA MET A 377 22.97 -12.58 -6.46
C MET A 377 22.38 -11.22 -6.87
N GLU A 378 23.22 -10.25 -7.21
CA GLU A 378 22.80 -8.92 -7.68
C GLU A 378 22.13 -9.01 -9.05
N ALA A 379 22.72 -9.74 -9.99
CA ALA A 379 22.15 -9.99 -11.31
C ALA A 379 20.78 -10.69 -11.22
N ALA A 380 20.62 -11.64 -10.28
CA ALA A 380 19.36 -12.35 -10.09
C ALA A 380 18.26 -11.46 -9.48
N ILE A 381 18.60 -10.56 -8.55
CA ILE A 381 17.67 -9.53 -8.07
C ILE A 381 17.25 -8.62 -9.22
N GLN A 382 18.20 -8.16 -10.05
CA GLN A 382 17.91 -7.30 -11.18
C GLN A 382 17.03 -8.00 -12.23
N ALA A 383 17.28 -9.27 -12.52
CA ALA A 383 16.45 -10.06 -13.42
C ALA A 383 15.00 -10.16 -12.91
N ASN A 384 14.82 -10.46 -11.61
CA ASN A 384 13.49 -10.48 -11.00
C ASN A 384 12.82 -9.13 -10.93
N TRP A 385 13.61 -8.06 -10.76
CA TRP A 385 13.11 -6.71 -10.83
C TRP A 385 12.52 -6.42 -12.21
N GLN A 386 13.24 -6.73 -13.29
CA GLN A 386 12.75 -6.51 -14.66
C GLN A 386 11.48 -7.32 -14.97
N GLU A 387 11.40 -8.56 -14.48
CA GLU A 387 10.25 -9.44 -14.66
C GLU A 387 9.08 -9.14 -13.73
N LEU A 388 9.25 -8.28 -12.72
CA LEU A 388 8.24 -8.04 -11.70
C LEU A 388 6.86 -7.70 -12.27
N PRO A 389 6.72 -6.80 -13.26
CA PRO A 389 5.42 -6.50 -13.84
C PRO A 389 4.81 -7.71 -14.56
N ASN A 390 5.62 -8.54 -15.22
CA ASN A 390 5.15 -9.73 -15.92
C ASN A 390 4.54 -10.75 -14.96
N TYR A 391 5.09 -10.88 -13.74
CA TYR A 391 4.50 -11.74 -12.71
C TYR A 391 3.06 -11.34 -12.33
N PHE A 392 2.68 -10.09 -12.57
CA PHE A 392 1.35 -9.57 -12.25
C PHE A 392 0.54 -9.18 -13.49
N GLY A 393 0.82 -9.80 -14.64
CA GLY A 393 0.01 -9.65 -15.85
C GLY A 393 0.25 -8.38 -16.66
N PHE A 394 1.26 -7.58 -16.33
CA PHE A 394 1.70 -6.44 -17.15
C PHE A 394 2.71 -6.89 -18.22
N LYS A 395 3.00 -6.03 -19.21
CA LYS A 395 3.98 -6.31 -20.28
C LYS A 395 5.32 -5.62 -20.01
N GLY A 396 5.87 -5.84 -18.82
CA GLY A 396 7.11 -5.22 -18.36
C GLY A 396 6.96 -3.76 -17.90
N TRP A 397 8.07 -3.18 -17.42
CA TRP A 397 8.07 -1.83 -16.85
C TRP A 397 7.77 -0.74 -17.88
N GLN A 398 8.23 -0.91 -19.12
CA GLN A 398 8.02 0.07 -20.18
C GLN A 398 6.53 0.28 -20.46
N ASP A 399 5.76 -0.81 -20.62
CA ASP A 399 4.30 -0.76 -20.81
C ASP A 399 3.61 -0.03 -19.65
N VAL A 400 4.01 -0.36 -18.41
CA VAL A 400 3.47 0.26 -17.20
C VAL A 400 3.76 1.76 -17.14
N MET A 401 4.96 2.18 -17.53
CA MET A 401 5.37 3.59 -17.56
C MET A 401 4.71 4.36 -18.69
N ASP A 402 4.53 3.76 -19.87
CA ASP A 402 3.85 4.43 -20.99
C ASP A 402 2.36 4.61 -20.71
N ARG A 403 1.72 3.64 -20.03
CA ARG A 403 0.36 3.83 -19.49
C ARG A 403 0.31 4.99 -18.50
N GLN A 404 1.29 5.10 -17.60
CA GLN A 404 1.34 6.21 -16.65
C GLN A 404 1.48 7.57 -17.36
N LYS A 405 2.39 7.67 -18.34
CA LYS A 405 2.54 8.91 -19.14
C LYS A 405 1.25 9.31 -19.84
N SER A 406 0.51 8.33 -20.39
CA SER A 406 -0.79 8.59 -21.01
C SER A 406 -1.82 9.10 -19.99
N VAL A 407 -1.76 8.66 -18.74
CA VAL A 407 -2.61 9.21 -17.68
C VAL A 407 -2.17 10.62 -17.33
N ASP A 408 -0.87 10.82 -17.10
CA ASP A 408 -0.30 12.10 -16.67
C ASP A 408 -0.56 13.21 -17.71
N ALA A 409 -0.53 12.90 -19.01
CA ALA A 409 -0.89 13.84 -20.08
C ALA A 409 -2.35 14.33 -20.04
N GLY A 410 -3.24 13.68 -19.28
CA GLY A 410 -4.60 14.17 -19.04
C GLY A 410 -4.73 15.07 -17.81
N TRP A 411 -3.62 15.34 -17.09
CA TRP A 411 -3.54 16.23 -15.93
C TRP A 411 -2.74 17.51 -16.19
N ASP A 412 -2.03 17.56 -17.31
CA ASP A 412 -1.43 18.77 -17.88
C ASP A 412 -2.50 19.57 -18.63
#